data_AF-A0AAV4GBR1-F1
#
_entry.id   AF-A0AAV4GBR1-F1
#
_cell.length_a   1.000
_cell.length_b   1.000
_cell.length_c   1.000
_cell.angle_alpha   90.00
_cell.angle_beta   90.00
_cell.angle_gamma   90.00
#
_symmetry.space_group_name_H-M   'P 1'
#
loop_
_entity.id
_entity.type
_entity.pdbx_description
1 polymer ?
#
loop_
_entity_poly.entity_id
_entity_poly.type
_entity_poly.pdbx_seq_one_letter_code
_entity_poly.pdbx_strand_id
1 'polypeptide(L)'
;MLKKGLRSPRCLHIIVAFGKIIISSLCPGLYCDRCRDGTYSFGSSSVLGCINCPCNAAGTINGTGSCDPDTGDCFCKDNVEGQGCDRCKPNTYGLDAVDPLGCRSCGCDPTGTQIGNVSVCDQNTGNCSCLANRQGRRCTACNCLPAGSVNDTCHSVSGQCDCKELVTGRSCDTCTEGSSGLDASNPFGCNTFPSQQPPPEYTNRSATSITLRWDVPDNPNGVLTSYRIFRGDSIVGTVPADVRTYEDTGLQPYTRYSYSVEVSNAHGSARSAPVSFETLAGTPSDDAVLTTTLTMLSPYTRYTLIVRTCTVGGCTDNQGVAVVTMSAPPEGQRPPTITAVDSTSLYVQWEPPLKPNGIISFYELWFRGAPDEDGNSDPAAVRVFHPSGRYDPLNVVSNTPLSWPQTNFTQTGLEAFTEYQFQVLAENDAGKTASLWATGVTREAVETSFIIRVVVVVVVVVVVVIVVVVVVVVVVVVVVVVVVVVVVVVVVVV
;
A
#
# COMPACT_ATOMS: atom_id res chain seq x y z
N MET A 1 -16.57 66.69 -128.76
CA MET A 1 -15.46 65.96 -129.41
C MET A 1 -14.15 66.29 -128.69
N LEU A 2 -13.43 65.26 -128.26
CA LEU A 2 -12.03 65.22 -127.77
C LEU A 2 -11.65 65.80 -126.38
N LYS A 3 -11.80 64.90 -125.39
CA LYS A 3 -10.88 64.52 -124.29
C LYS A 3 -9.99 65.59 -123.63
N LYS A 4 -10.39 65.99 -122.42
CA LYS A 4 -9.50 66.36 -121.30
C LYS A 4 -9.68 65.34 -120.17
N GLY A 5 -8.59 64.91 -119.58
CA GLY A 5 -8.56 64.31 -118.24
C GLY A 5 -8.28 62.81 -118.21
N LEU A 6 -7.01 62.45 -118.11
CA LEU A 6 -6.58 61.26 -117.37
C LEU A 6 -5.34 61.66 -116.56
N ARG A 7 -5.58 61.97 -115.29
CA ARG A 7 -4.56 61.89 -114.25
C ARG A 7 -4.16 60.42 -114.13
N SER A 8 -2.84 60.19 -114.06
CA SER A 8 -2.14 58.95 -113.73
C SER A 8 -2.96 57.88 -113.00
N PRO A 9 -2.90 56.63 -113.49
CA PRO A 9 -2.70 55.49 -112.62
C PRO A 9 -1.37 54.81 -112.96
N ARG A 10 -0.48 54.69 -111.98
CA ARG A 10 0.61 53.72 -112.01
C ARG A 10 0.01 52.31 -111.99
N CYS A 11 0.68 51.40 -112.69
CA CYS A 11 0.45 49.94 -112.82
C CYS A 11 -0.52 49.51 -113.93
N LEU A 12 0.04 49.19 -115.10
CA LEU A 12 -0.60 48.41 -116.15
C LEU A 12 0.47 47.54 -116.86
N HIS A 13 0.60 46.26 -116.49
CA HIS A 13 1.14 45.10 -117.25
C HIS A 13 1.08 43.87 -116.32
N ILE A 14 0.11 42.94 -116.43
CA ILE A 14 0.00 41.72 -117.26
C ILE A 14 1.14 40.71 -117.03
N ILE A 15 0.94 39.76 -116.10
CA ILE A 15 1.52 38.41 -116.17
C ILE A 15 0.34 37.44 -116.31
N VAL A 16 0.35 36.65 -117.39
CA VAL A 16 -0.69 35.66 -117.69
C VAL A 16 -0.33 34.34 -117.03
N ALA A 17 -1.14 33.91 -116.06
CA ALA A 17 -1.22 32.51 -115.65
C ALA A 17 -2.69 32.14 -115.44
N PHE A 18 -3.19 31.20 -116.25
CA PHE A 18 -4.52 30.57 -116.14
C PHE A 18 -5.75 31.49 -116.16
N GLY A 19 -5.76 32.51 -117.02
CA GLY A 19 -7.01 33.07 -117.55
C GLY A 19 -7.98 33.79 -116.59
N LYS A 20 -7.52 34.26 -115.41
CA LYS A 20 -8.30 35.18 -114.55
C LYS A 20 -7.49 36.45 -114.25
N ILE A 21 -8.11 37.62 -114.39
CA ILE A 21 -7.53 38.94 -114.07
C ILE A 21 -7.53 39.11 -112.55
N ILE A 22 -6.35 39.34 -111.96
CA ILE A 22 -6.17 39.64 -110.54
C ILE A 22 -5.47 41.00 -110.43
N ILE A 23 -6.15 41.99 -109.86
CA ILE A 23 -5.53 43.27 -109.45
C ILE A 23 -5.17 43.12 -107.99
N SER A 24 -3.89 42.86 -107.69
CA SER A 24 -3.39 42.80 -106.31
C SER A 24 -2.59 44.07 -106.01
N SER A 25 -2.94 44.77 -104.93
CA SER A 25 -2.25 45.98 -104.45
C SER A 25 -0.88 45.70 -103.81
N LEU A 26 -0.43 44.44 -103.81
CA LEU A 26 0.71 43.92 -103.07
C LEU A 26 1.99 43.72 -103.93
N CYS A 27 1.94 43.89 -105.26
CA CYS A 27 3.10 43.78 -106.16
C CYS A 27 3.46 45.14 -106.78
N PRO A 28 4.66 45.73 -106.54
CA PRO A 28 5.10 46.99 -107.14
C PRO A 28 6.08 46.77 -108.30
N GLY A 29 6.13 47.71 -109.27
CA GLY A 29 7.13 47.71 -110.35
C GLY A 29 6.53 47.80 -111.76
N LEU A 30 7.40 47.92 -112.78
CA LEU A 30 7.00 48.00 -114.19
C LEU A 30 6.56 46.62 -114.75
N TYR A 31 7.01 45.53 -114.12
CA TYR A 31 6.80 44.15 -114.54
C TYR A 31 6.03 43.27 -113.52
N CYS A 32 5.66 43.80 -112.35
CA CYS A 32 4.93 43.09 -111.29
C CYS A 32 5.49 41.70 -110.94
N ASP A 33 6.82 41.60 -110.90
CA ASP A 33 7.62 40.37 -110.78
C ASP A 33 8.25 40.18 -109.39
N ARG A 34 8.00 41.09 -108.45
CA ARG A 34 8.48 41.04 -107.06
C ARG A 34 7.40 41.48 -106.09
N CYS A 35 7.49 41.01 -104.85
CA CYS A 35 6.60 41.40 -103.76
C CYS A 35 6.97 42.77 -103.17
N ARG A 36 5.99 43.54 -102.70
CA ARG A 36 6.21 44.80 -101.98
C ARG A 36 6.83 44.52 -100.61
N ASP A 37 7.63 45.45 -100.08
CA ASP A 37 8.10 45.40 -98.69
C ASP A 37 6.95 45.06 -97.72
N GLY A 38 7.14 44.01 -96.93
CA GLY A 38 6.09 43.46 -96.05
C GLY A 38 5.21 42.37 -96.69
N THR A 39 5.56 41.85 -97.87
CA THR A 39 4.91 40.72 -98.53
C THR A 39 5.91 39.73 -99.14
N TYR A 40 5.55 38.45 -99.30
CA TYR A 40 6.43 37.37 -99.74
C TYR A 40 5.72 36.30 -100.61
N SER A 41 6.49 35.32 -101.12
CA SER A 41 6.03 34.12 -101.85
C SER A 41 5.43 34.42 -103.23
N PHE A 42 6.24 34.99 -104.11
CA PHE A 42 5.85 35.26 -105.50
C PHE A 42 5.65 33.94 -106.28
N GLY A 43 4.42 33.66 -106.75
CA GLY A 43 4.15 32.61 -107.76
C GLY A 43 3.92 31.16 -107.26
N SER A 44 3.73 30.91 -105.96
CA SER A 44 3.70 29.54 -105.37
C SER A 44 2.32 28.85 -105.30
N SER A 45 1.18 29.56 -105.27
CA SER A 45 -0.16 29.00 -105.48
C SER A 45 -1.27 30.06 -105.64
N SER A 46 -2.02 29.93 -106.73
CA SER A 46 -3.27 30.59 -107.17
C SER A 46 -3.91 31.74 -106.35
N VAL A 47 -4.04 32.90 -107.03
CA VAL A 47 -5.06 33.99 -106.95
C VAL A 47 -4.61 35.38 -106.42
N LEU A 48 -3.50 35.60 -105.69
CA LEU A 48 -3.20 36.94 -105.11
C LEU A 48 -1.78 37.53 -105.31
N GLY A 49 -0.86 36.81 -105.95
CA GLY A 49 0.46 37.35 -106.34
C GLY A 49 1.52 37.35 -105.22
N CYS A 50 1.20 37.89 -104.04
CA CYS A 50 2.06 37.92 -102.84
C CYS A 50 1.21 37.82 -101.56
N ILE A 51 1.79 37.31 -100.48
CA ILE A 51 1.15 37.13 -99.16
C ILE A 51 1.76 38.13 -98.16
N ASN A 52 0.95 38.72 -97.27
CA ASN A 52 1.49 39.58 -96.20
C ASN A 52 2.43 38.79 -95.28
N CYS A 53 3.55 39.39 -94.91
CA CYS A 53 4.43 38.84 -93.88
C CYS A 53 3.66 38.74 -92.54
N PRO A 54 3.49 37.55 -91.95
CA PRO A 54 2.82 37.39 -90.67
C PRO A 54 3.77 37.68 -89.49
N CYS A 55 4.49 38.81 -89.56
CA CYS A 55 5.49 39.17 -88.54
C CYS A 55 4.82 39.73 -87.29
N ASN A 56 5.15 39.17 -86.14
CA ASN A 56 4.76 39.70 -84.85
C ASN A 56 5.64 40.90 -84.48
N ALA A 57 5.03 42.09 -84.40
CA ALA A 57 5.72 43.33 -84.10
C ALA A 57 6.54 43.31 -82.79
N ALA A 58 6.17 42.48 -81.81
CA ALA A 58 6.93 42.36 -80.57
C ALA A 58 8.28 41.64 -80.76
N GLY A 59 8.32 40.68 -81.69
CA GLY A 59 9.47 39.81 -81.92
C GLY A 59 10.32 40.18 -83.13
N THR A 60 9.84 41.04 -84.01
CA THR A 60 10.60 41.51 -85.18
C THR A 60 11.47 42.72 -84.83
N ILE A 61 12.67 42.80 -85.40
CA ILE A 61 13.61 43.91 -85.20
C ILE A 61 12.91 45.22 -85.63
N ASN A 62 12.96 46.25 -84.79
CA ASN A 62 12.28 47.54 -84.98
C ASN A 62 10.74 47.46 -85.16
N GLY A 63 10.12 46.31 -84.87
CA GLY A 63 8.68 46.09 -85.04
C GLY A 63 8.18 46.22 -86.48
N THR A 64 9.08 46.09 -87.46
CA THR A 64 8.73 46.19 -88.88
C THR A 64 7.97 44.93 -89.31
N GLY A 65 6.94 45.06 -90.12
CA GLY A 65 6.26 43.91 -90.74
C GLY A 65 7.05 43.30 -91.90
N SER A 66 8.37 43.46 -91.93
CA SER A 66 9.24 43.11 -93.07
C SER A 66 9.78 41.69 -92.91
N CYS A 67 9.71 40.92 -93.99
CA CYS A 67 10.24 39.55 -94.06
C CYS A 67 11.00 39.33 -95.37
N ASP A 68 11.72 38.20 -95.45
CA ASP A 68 12.36 37.74 -96.67
C ASP A 68 11.31 37.58 -97.80
N PRO A 69 11.51 38.18 -98.98
CA PRO A 69 10.51 38.20 -100.04
C PRO A 69 10.27 36.82 -100.69
N ASP A 70 11.21 35.88 -100.55
CA ASP A 70 11.14 34.55 -101.16
C ASP A 70 10.63 33.50 -100.15
N THR A 71 11.13 33.51 -98.90
CA THR A 71 10.76 32.52 -97.87
C THR A 71 9.65 32.98 -96.93
N GLY A 72 9.51 34.28 -96.73
CA GLY A 72 8.59 34.87 -95.76
C GLY A 72 9.09 34.90 -94.32
N ASP A 73 10.37 34.62 -94.10
CA ASP A 73 10.97 34.63 -92.77
C ASP A 73 11.15 36.07 -92.28
N CYS A 74 10.52 36.38 -91.14
CA CYS A 74 10.63 37.69 -90.50
C CYS A 74 12.00 37.87 -89.84
N PHE A 75 12.50 39.11 -89.81
CA PHE A 75 13.78 39.43 -89.15
C PHE A 75 13.63 39.48 -87.63
N CYS A 76 13.75 38.33 -86.97
CA CYS A 76 13.51 38.22 -85.54
C CYS A 76 14.61 38.85 -84.69
N LYS A 77 14.21 39.42 -83.55
CA LYS A 77 15.12 39.83 -82.47
C LYS A 77 15.87 38.60 -81.93
N ASP A 78 17.04 38.81 -81.35
CA ASP A 78 18.01 37.75 -81.05
C ASP A 78 17.46 36.54 -80.26
N ASN A 79 16.55 36.76 -79.30
CA ASN A 79 15.96 35.69 -78.47
C ASN A 79 14.59 35.21 -78.97
N VAL A 80 14.21 35.55 -80.20
CA VAL A 80 12.92 35.20 -80.80
C VAL A 80 13.15 34.29 -82.01
N GLU A 81 12.27 33.33 -82.22
CA GLU A 81 12.28 32.37 -83.33
C GLU A 81 10.87 32.18 -83.93
N GLY A 82 10.81 31.35 -84.97
CA GLY A 82 9.62 31.12 -85.78
C GLY A 82 9.60 32.03 -87.00
N GLN A 83 8.96 31.55 -88.08
CA GLN A 83 8.85 32.28 -89.35
C GLN A 83 8.22 33.66 -89.17
N GLY A 84 7.31 33.83 -88.20
CA GLY A 84 6.64 35.08 -87.86
C GLY A 84 7.24 35.83 -86.67
N CYS A 85 8.36 35.40 -86.09
CA CYS A 85 8.91 35.95 -84.84
C CYS A 85 7.92 35.99 -83.66
N ASP A 86 7.09 34.97 -83.54
CA ASP A 86 5.99 34.88 -82.59
C ASP A 86 6.33 34.04 -81.34
N ARG A 87 7.51 33.41 -81.30
CA ARG A 87 7.91 32.48 -80.23
C ARG A 87 9.28 32.82 -79.67
N CYS A 88 9.46 32.63 -78.38
CA CYS A 88 10.78 32.76 -77.77
C CYS A 88 11.66 31.55 -78.11
N LYS A 89 12.95 31.79 -78.36
CA LYS A 89 13.95 30.72 -78.48
C LYS A 89 14.01 29.88 -77.20
N PRO A 90 14.45 28.61 -77.26
CA PRO A 90 14.67 27.79 -76.07
C PRO A 90 15.49 28.54 -75.01
N ASN A 91 15.12 28.37 -73.73
CA ASN A 91 15.71 29.04 -72.56
C ASN A 91 15.43 30.55 -72.42
N THR A 92 14.48 31.07 -73.20
CA THR A 92 14.01 32.46 -73.10
C THR A 92 12.49 32.52 -73.00
N TYR A 93 11.93 33.60 -72.44
CA TYR A 93 10.52 33.74 -72.17
C TYR A 93 10.03 35.20 -72.22
N GLY A 94 8.71 35.37 -72.30
CA GLY A 94 8.03 36.65 -72.14
C GLY A 94 8.29 37.58 -73.31
N LEU A 95 7.73 37.25 -74.48
CA LEU A 95 7.87 38.06 -75.70
C LEU A 95 7.35 39.49 -75.45
N ASP A 96 8.23 40.48 -75.59
CA ASP A 96 8.00 41.87 -75.24
C ASP A 96 8.52 42.80 -76.35
N ALA A 97 7.65 43.69 -76.83
CA ALA A 97 7.98 44.63 -77.89
C ALA A 97 9.06 45.64 -77.48
N VAL A 98 9.15 45.96 -76.19
CA VAL A 98 10.11 46.92 -75.62
C VAL A 98 11.48 46.28 -75.40
N ASP A 99 11.53 44.96 -75.19
CA ASP A 99 12.80 44.24 -74.99
C ASP A 99 13.61 44.25 -76.29
N PRO A 100 14.87 44.76 -76.28
CA PRO A 100 15.75 44.76 -77.46
C PRO A 100 16.00 43.36 -78.02
N LEU A 101 16.01 42.34 -77.17
CA LEU A 101 16.22 40.94 -77.55
C LEU A 101 14.89 40.20 -77.80
N GLY A 102 13.76 40.84 -77.50
CA GLY A 102 12.40 40.33 -77.66
C GLY A 102 11.96 39.39 -76.54
N CYS A 103 12.81 38.44 -76.12
CA CYS A 103 12.55 37.56 -74.99
C CYS A 103 13.68 37.58 -73.96
N ARG A 104 13.34 37.40 -72.68
CA ARG A 104 14.28 37.42 -71.55
C ARG A 104 14.83 36.03 -71.28
N SER A 105 16.09 35.92 -70.88
CA SER A 105 16.64 34.63 -70.45
C SER A 105 15.93 34.10 -69.20
N CYS A 106 15.65 32.80 -69.16
CA CYS A 106 14.98 32.19 -68.03
C CYS A 106 15.84 32.17 -66.75
N GLY A 107 17.16 32.01 -66.90
CA GLY A 107 18.10 32.02 -65.78
C GLY A 107 17.91 30.87 -64.79
N CYS A 108 17.40 29.73 -65.24
CA CYS A 108 17.19 28.53 -64.42
C CYS A 108 18.52 28.05 -63.81
N ASP A 109 18.50 27.60 -62.55
CA ASP A 109 19.65 26.99 -61.89
C ASP A 109 19.99 25.65 -62.56
N PRO A 110 21.17 25.49 -63.17
CA PRO A 110 21.53 24.26 -63.85
C PRO A 110 21.58 23.03 -62.92
N THR A 111 21.74 23.23 -61.61
CA THR A 111 21.76 22.16 -60.61
C THR A 111 20.36 21.80 -60.10
N GLY A 112 19.39 22.70 -60.23
CA GLY A 112 18.03 22.55 -59.72
C GLY A 112 16.97 22.30 -60.78
N THR A 113 17.33 22.25 -62.07
CA THR A 113 16.39 22.20 -63.18
C THR A 113 16.45 20.87 -63.92
N GLN A 114 15.30 20.33 -64.31
CA GLN A 114 15.20 19.11 -65.11
C GLN A 114 15.77 19.39 -66.51
N ILE A 115 16.89 18.75 -66.85
CA ILE A 115 17.48 18.82 -68.18
C ILE A 115 16.72 17.86 -69.10
N GLY A 116 15.60 18.33 -69.65
CA GLY A 116 14.88 17.67 -70.74
C GLY A 116 15.25 18.25 -72.11
N ASN A 117 14.81 17.61 -73.19
CA ASN A 117 14.95 18.13 -74.55
C ASN A 117 13.81 19.13 -74.83
N VAL A 118 14.16 20.37 -75.20
CA VAL A 118 13.38 21.39 -75.95
C VAL A 118 13.03 22.73 -75.24
N SER A 119 12.80 22.82 -73.93
CA SER A 119 12.76 24.14 -73.25
C SER A 119 12.85 24.02 -71.73
N VAL A 120 13.81 24.68 -71.11
CA VAL A 120 14.10 24.58 -69.67
C VAL A 120 13.08 25.34 -68.80
N CYS A 121 12.25 26.19 -69.41
CA CYS A 121 11.28 27.08 -68.76
C CYS A 121 10.05 27.31 -69.66
N ASP A 122 8.94 27.68 -69.03
CA ASP A 122 7.73 28.12 -69.73
C ASP A 122 7.95 29.43 -70.51
N GLN A 123 7.54 29.46 -71.77
CA GLN A 123 7.85 30.55 -72.71
C GLN A 123 7.11 31.87 -72.39
N ASN A 124 6.08 31.85 -71.54
CA ASN A 124 5.30 33.05 -71.19
C ASN A 124 5.65 33.58 -69.79
N THR A 125 5.75 32.68 -68.82
CA THR A 125 5.96 32.98 -67.39
C THR A 125 7.43 32.92 -66.99
N GLY A 126 8.26 32.20 -67.75
CA GLY A 126 9.66 31.96 -67.43
C GLY A 126 9.84 31.05 -66.24
N ASN A 127 8.82 30.29 -65.85
CA ASN A 127 8.90 29.33 -64.76
C ASN A 127 9.71 28.11 -65.21
N CYS A 128 10.83 27.86 -64.55
CA CYS A 128 11.72 26.75 -64.86
C CYS A 128 11.13 25.41 -64.40
N SER A 129 11.44 24.35 -65.13
CA SER A 129 11.01 22.98 -64.81
C SER A 129 11.88 22.39 -63.70
N CYS A 130 11.54 22.66 -62.44
CA CYS A 130 12.39 22.30 -61.30
C CYS A 130 12.49 20.78 -61.08
N LEU A 131 13.68 20.31 -60.67
CA LEU A 131 13.87 18.96 -60.13
C LEU A 131 12.98 18.77 -58.90
N ALA A 132 12.67 17.51 -58.58
CA ALA A 132 11.89 17.19 -57.38
C ALA A 132 12.49 17.90 -56.14
N ASN A 133 11.63 18.58 -55.38
CA ASN A 133 11.95 19.36 -54.18
C ASN A 133 12.84 20.59 -54.35
N ARG A 134 12.95 21.08 -55.59
CA ARG A 134 13.37 22.45 -55.90
C ARG A 134 12.13 23.28 -56.24
N GLN A 135 12.13 24.55 -55.84
CA GLN A 135 11.02 25.47 -56.05
C GLN A 135 11.46 26.88 -56.43
N GLY A 136 10.47 27.69 -56.80
CA GLY A 136 10.66 29.06 -57.27
C GLY A 136 10.94 29.13 -58.77
N ARG A 137 10.76 30.34 -59.35
CA ARG A 137 10.83 30.57 -60.80
C ARG A 137 12.11 30.04 -61.43
N ARG A 138 13.24 30.10 -60.72
CA ARG A 138 14.58 29.71 -61.19
C ARG A 138 15.09 28.39 -60.61
N CYS A 139 14.28 27.67 -59.82
CA CYS A 139 14.66 26.40 -59.17
C CYS A 139 15.84 26.50 -58.19
N THR A 140 16.05 27.68 -57.59
CA THR A 140 17.13 27.95 -56.63
C THR A 140 16.75 27.65 -55.19
N ALA A 141 15.45 27.73 -54.86
CA ALA A 141 14.97 27.52 -53.50
C ALA A 141 14.63 26.04 -53.26
N CYS A 142 14.77 25.60 -52.02
CA CYS A 142 14.43 24.24 -51.61
C CYS A 142 12.98 24.20 -51.10
N ASN A 143 12.26 23.12 -51.39
CA ASN A 143 10.92 22.88 -50.84
C ASN A 143 11.01 21.99 -49.60
N CYS A 144 11.69 22.49 -48.58
CA CYS A 144 11.88 21.81 -47.30
C CYS A 144 10.71 22.13 -46.38
N LEU A 145 10.14 21.11 -45.72
CA LEU A 145 9.02 21.31 -44.81
C LEU A 145 9.56 21.75 -43.43
N PRO A 146 9.22 22.95 -42.92
CA PRO A 146 9.79 23.46 -41.67
C PRO A 146 9.54 22.57 -40.45
N ALA A 147 8.47 21.76 -40.50
CA ALA A 147 8.16 20.84 -39.42
C ALA A 147 9.21 19.73 -39.27
N GLY A 148 9.75 19.25 -40.38
CA GLY A 148 10.66 18.11 -40.43
C GLY A 148 12.10 18.41 -40.84
N SER A 149 12.37 19.58 -41.41
CA SER A 149 13.72 20.00 -41.79
C SER A 149 14.41 20.77 -40.66
N VAL A 150 15.74 20.65 -40.60
CA VAL A 150 16.59 21.43 -39.68
C VAL A 150 16.68 22.88 -40.14
N ASN A 151 16.70 23.09 -41.46
CA ASN A 151 16.79 24.38 -42.12
C ASN A 151 16.10 24.32 -43.50
N ASP A 152 16.01 25.46 -44.18
CA ASP A 152 15.43 25.56 -45.53
C ASP A 152 16.46 25.30 -46.66
N THR A 153 17.62 24.75 -46.32
CA THR A 153 18.67 24.43 -47.30
C THR A 153 18.57 22.96 -47.75
N CYS A 154 19.09 22.70 -48.93
CA CYS A 154 19.11 21.37 -49.51
C CYS A 154 20.36 21.16 -50.34
N HIS A 155 20.72 19.90 -50.50
CA HIS A 155 21.86 19.52 -51.32
C HIS A 155 21.71 20.03 -52.76
N SER A 156 22.76 20.65 -53.30
CA SER A 156 22.72 21.37 -54.59
C SER A 156 22.27 20.52 -55.78
N VAL A 157 22.68 19.24 -55.83
CA VAL A 157 22.37 18.32 -56.92
C VAL A 157 21.13 17.45 -56.64
N SER A 158 21.03 16.82 -55.47
CA SER A 158 19.89 15.94 -55.15
C SER A 158 18.66 16.71 -54.66
N GLY A 159 18.75 17.97 -54.25
CA GLY A 159 17.61 18.68 -53.64
C GLY A 159 17.11 18.02 -52.35
N GLN A 160 17.92 17.16 -51.72
CA GLN A 160 17.62 16.55 -50.42
C GLN A 160 17.75 17.60 -49.33
N CYS A 161 16.68 17.82 -48.57
CA CYS A 161 16.69 18.67 -47.39
C CYS A 161 17.38 17.97 -46.21
N ASP A 162 17.97 18.77 -45.32
CA ASP A 162 18.52 18.28 -44.05
C ASP A 162 17.36 17.96 -43.10
N CYS A 163 17.02 16.69 -42.95
CA CYS A 163 15.91 16.26 -42.10
C CYS A 163 16.32 16.14 -40.62
N LYS A 164 15.39 16.49 -39.73
CA LYS A 164 15.47 16.19 -38.30
C LYS A 164 15.50 14.66 -38.11
N GLU A 165 16.06 14.21 -36.99
CA GLU A 165 16.47 12.81 -36.78
C GLU A 165 15.37 11.76 -37.01
N LEU A 166 14.11 12.04 -36.65
CA LEU A 166 12.99 11.11 -36.82
C LEU A 166 12.14 11.39 -38.07
N VAL A 167 12.72 12.09 -39.05
CA VAL A 167 12.05 12.48 -40.29
C VAL A 167 12.87 12.03 -41.51
N THR A 168 12.17 11.58 -42.53
CA THR A 168 12.69 11.13 -43.82
C THR A 168 11.89 11.73 -44.97
N GLY A 169 12.24 11.35 -46.19
CA GLY A 169 11.73 11.96 -47.41
C GLY A 169 12.62 13.10 -47.90
N ARG A 170 12.52 13.44 -49.18
CA ARG A 170 13.37 14.46 -49.80
C ARG A 170 13.03 15.88 -49.31
N SER A 171 11.81 16.08 -48.86
CA SER A 171 11.21 17.32 -48.35
C SER A 171 11.13 17.33 -46.83
N CYS A 172 11.57 16.24 -46.17
CA CYS A 172 11.39 16.00 -44.74
C CYS A 172 9.92 16.11 -44.29
N ASP A 173 9.04 15.42 -45.03
CA ASP A 173 7.59 15.42 -44.84
C ASP A 173 7.05 14.12 -44.24
N THR A 174 7.89 13.11 -44.11
CA THR A 174 7.49 11.76 -43.72
C THR A 174 8.25 11.35 -42.47
N CYS A 175 7.57 10.88 -41.44
CA CYS A 175 8.25 10.35 -40.25
C CYS A 175 8.98 9.03 -40.56
N THR A 176 10.09 8.76 -39.87
CA THR A 176 10.78 7.46 -39.98
C THR A 176 9.91 6.34 -39.38
N GLU A 177 10.18 5.09 -39.76
CA GLU A 177 9.42 3.93 -39.27
C GLU A 177 9.43 3.87 -37.73
N GLY A 178 8.25 3.75 -37.11
CA GLY A 178 8.10 3.77 -35.65
C GLY A 178 7.97 5.17 -35.03
N SER A 179 7.81 6.23 -35.84
CA SER A 179 7.51 7.59 -35.37
C SER A 179 6.34 8.21 -36.14
N SER A 180 5.64 9.18 -35.54
CA SER A 180 4.52 9.88 -36.19
C SER A 180 4.24 11.24 -35.56
N GLY A 181 3.37 12.05 -36.18
CA GLY A 181 3.00 13.38 -35.67
C GLY A 181 4.11 14.40 -35.88
N LEU A 182 4.29 14.80 -37.14
CA LEU A 182 5.28 15.78 -37.54
C LEU A 182 4.93 17.19 -36.99
N ASP A 183 5.83 17.77 -36.21
CA ASP A 183 5.65 19.04 -35.52
C ASP A 183 6.92 19.91 -35.61
N ALA A 184 6.75 21.18 -36.00
CA ALA A 184 7.84 22.13 -36.08
C ALA A 184 8.50 22.44 -34.73
N SER A 185 7.72 22.41 -33.65
CA SER A 185 8.22 22.64 -32.29
C SER A 185 9.00 21.46 -31.73
N ASN A 186 8.86 20.27 -32.33
CA ASN A 186 9.62 19.08 -31.93
C ASN A 186 11.05 19.14 -32.54
N PRO A 187 12.12 19.12 -31.72
CA PRO A 187 13.50 19.12 -32.20
C PRO A 187 13.84 17.93 -33.11
N PHE A 188 13.17 16.79 -32.94
CA PHE A 188 13.34 15.57 -33.73
C PHE A 188 12.34 15.46 -34.88
N GLY A 189 11.40 16.41 -35.00
CA GLY A 189 10.38 16.48 -36.04
C GLY A 189 9.17 15.59 -35.75
N CYS A 190 9.37 14.30 -35.49
CA CYS A 190 8.28 13.37 -35.16
C CYS A 190 8.35 12.86 -33.71
N ASN A 191 7.22 12.37 -33.21
CA ASN A 191 7.12 11.72 -31.90
C ASN A 191 7.38 10.22 -32.04
N THR A 192 8.00 9.61 -31.03
CA THR A 192 8.21 8.15 -30.94
C THR A 192 7.85 7.66 -29.54
N PHE A 193 8.04 6.38 -29.22
CA PHE A 193 7.77 5.88 -27.87
C PHE A 193 8.68 6.58 -26.83
N PRO A 194 8.22 6.74 -25.57
CA PRO A 194 9.05 7.36 -24.54
C PRO A 194 10.32 6.52 -24.33
N SER A 195 11.41 7.14 -23.90
CA SER A 195 12.63 6.41 -23.55
C SER A 195 13.20 6.88 -22.22
N GLN A 196 13.89 5.97 -21.50
CA GLN A 196 14.53 6.22 -20.20
C GLN A 196 13.54 6.72 -19.13
N GLN A 197 12.61 5.86 -18.71
CA GLN A 197 11.80 6.11 -17.51
C GLN A 197 12.63 5.78 -16.26
N PRO A 198 12.89 6.75 -15.35
CA PRO A 198 13.58 6.46 -14.10
C PRO A 198 12.80 5.48 -13.22
N PRO A 199 13.49 4.64 -12.41
CA PRO A 199 12.84 3.77 -11.43
C PRO A 199 12.08 4.61 -10.40
N PRO A 200 10.97 4.09 -9.84
CA PRO A 200 10.25 4.78 -8.79
C PRO A 200 11.07 4.86 -7.49
N GLU A 201 10.72 5.79 -6.63
CA GLU A 201 11.14 5.87 -5.24
C GLU A 201 9.93 5.64 -4.32
N TYR A 202 10.16 5.39 -3.03
CA TYR A 202 9.08 5.38 -2.04
C TYR A 202 9.07 6.71 -1.27
N THR A 203 7.88 7.17 -0.89
CA THR A 203 7.69 8.34 -0.02
C THR A 203 7.22 7.96 1.37
N ASN A 204 6.42 6.90 1.49
CA ASN A 204 5.96 6.35 2.75
C ASN A 204 5.97 4.82 2.71
N ARG A 205 6.27 4.19 3.85
CA ARG A 205 6.26 2.74 4.04
C ARG A 205 5.52 2.38 5.31
N SER A 206 4.64 1.40 5.20
CA SER A 206 3.93 0.76 6.31
C SER A 206 4.28 -0.74 6.35
N ALA A 207 3.75 -1.46 7.34
CA ALA A 207 3.83 -2.91 7.40
C ALA A 207 3.02 -3.58 6.27
N THR A 208 2.00 -2.90 5.73
CA THR A 208 1.08 -3.47 4.73
C THR A 208 0.87 -2.59 3.49
N SER A 209 1.61 -1.48 3.37
CA SER A 209 1.54 -0.62 2.19
C SER A 209 2.87 0.08 1.87
N ILE A 210 3.06 0.42 0.59
CA ILE A 210 4.18 1.23 0.09
C ILE A 210 3.61 2.30 -0.85
N THR A 211 3.90 3.57 -0.57
CA THR A 211 3.55 4.70 -1.44
C THR A 211 4.73 5.03 -2.36
N LEU A 212 4.54 4.77 -3.65
CA LEU A 212 5.51 5.02 -4.71
C LEU A 212 5.36 6.44 -5.26
N ARG A 213 6.49 7.01 -5.68
CA ARG A 213 6.61 8.26 -6.44
C ARG A 213 7.61 8.06 -7.57
N TRP A 214 7.42 8.72 -8.71
CA TRP A 214 8.38 8.67 -9.81
C TRP A 214 8.42 9.99 -10.56
N ASP A 215 9.53 10.22 -11.26
CA ASP A 215 9.71 11.37 -12.13
C ASP A 215 9.26 11.07 -13.57
N VAL A 216 9.20 12.12 -14.39
CA VAL A 216 8.90 12.02 -15.82
C VAL A 216 10.03 11.28 -16.57
N PRO A 217 9.79 10.64 -17.73
CA PRO A 217 10.88 10.09 -18.52
C PRO A 217 11.79 11.22 -19.03
N ASP A 218 13.10 10.96 -19.09
CA ASP A 218 14.09 11.95 -19.58
C ASP A 218 13.78 12.40 -21.01
N ASN A 219 13.23 11.48 -21.81
CA ASN A 219 12.82 11.72 -23.18
C ASN A 219 11.38 11.21 -23.38
N PRO A 220 10.35 12.07 -23.13
CA PRO A 220 8.94 11.70 -23.30
C PRO A 220 8.57 11.33 -24.75
N ASN A 221 9.30 11.90 -25.72
CA ASN A 221 9.16 11.69 -27.16
C ASN A 221 7.72 11.85 -27.70
N GLY A 222 6.88 12.60 -26.98
CA GLY A 222 5.48 12.82 -27.31
C GLY A 222 4.65 13.15 -26.07
N VAL A 223 3.34 13.32 -26.27
CA VAL A 223 2.40 13.60 -25.19
C VAL A 223 2.12 12.31 -24.41
N LEU A 224 2.44 12.32 -23.11
CA LEU A 224 2.22 11.18 -22.22
C LEU A 224 0.73 10.95 -21.97
N THR A 225 0.31 9.69 -21.89
CA THR A 225 -1.10 9.31 -21.73
C THR A 225 -1.39 8.68 -20.37
N SER A 226 -0.51 7.80 -19.87
CA SER A 226 -0.69 7.15 -18.57
C SER A 226 0.60 6.53 -18.03
N TYR A 227 0.55 6.18 -16.74
CA TYR A 227 1.54 5.36 -16.05
C TYR A 227 0.92 4.06 -15.57
N ARG A 228 1.58 2.92 -15.82
CA ARG A 228 1.27 1.61 -15.25
C ARG A 228 2.30 1.24 -14.19
N ILE A 229 1.84 0.82 -13.03
CA ILE A 229 2.67 0.44 -11.90
C ILE A 229 2.68 -1.08 -11.81
N PHE A 230 3.87 -1.66 -11.80
CA PHE A 230 4.09 -3.10 -11.72
C PHE A 230 4.70 -3.48 -10.38
N ARG A 231 4.18 -4.55 -9.78
CA ARG A 231 4.79 -5.29 -8.67
C ARG A 231 5.22 -6.66 -9.18
N GLY A 232 6.52 -6.88 -9.30
CA GLY A 232 7.06 -7.95 -10.14
C GLY A 232 6.62 -7.75 -11.59
N ASP A 233 5.95 -8.74 -12.15
CA ASP A 233 5.40 -8.68 -13.52
C ASP A 233 3.91 -8.30 -13.56
N SER A 234 3.25 -8.17 -12.40
CA SER A 234 1.82 -7.91 -12.31
C SER A 234 1.52 -6.42 -12.22
N ILE A 235 0.53 -5.95 -12.98
CA ILE A 235 0.03 -4.57 -12.88
C ILE A 235 -0.78 -4.43 -11.60
N VAL A 236 -0.36 -3.53 -10.71
CA VAL A 236 -1.10 -3.21 -9.48
C VAL A 236 -1.94 -1.95 -9.64
N GLY A 237 -1.53 -1.03 -10.52
CA GLY A 237 -2.24 0.22 -10.75
C GLY A 237 -2.01 0.82 -12.13
N THR A 238 -2.93 1.66 -12.57
CA THR A 238 -2.78 2.52 -13.73
C THR A 238 -3.31 3.90 -13.37
N VAL A 239 -2.50 4.93 -13.60
CA VAL A 239 -2.85 6.32 -13.29
C VAL A 239 -2.69 7.22 -14.53
N PRO A 240 -3.44 8.33 -14.63
CA PRO A 240 -3.28 9.31 -15.70
C PRO A 240 -1.87 9.94 -15.75
N ALA A 241 -1.52 10.54 -16.89
CA ALA A 241 -0.18 11.11 -17.13
C ALA A 241 0.19 12.31 -16.24
N ASP A 242 -0.75 12.96 -15.58
CA ASP A 242 -0.53 14.06 -14.63
C ASP A 242 -0.29 13.56 -13.20
N VAL A 243 -0.58 12.29 -12.90
CA VAL A 243 -0.36 11.67 -11.59
C VAL A 243 1.02 11.00 -11.54
N ARG A 244 1.76 11.24 -10.45
CA ARG A 244 3.13 10.73 -10.22
C ARG A 244 3.31 9.93 -8.93
N THR A 245 2.19 9.50 -8.33
CA THR A 245 2.18 8.78 -7.05
C THR A 245 1.17 7.65 -7.07
N TYR A 246 1.47 6.55 -6.39
CA TYR A 246 0.56 5.42 -6.24
C TYR A 246 0.81 4.69 -4.91
N GLU A 247 -0.25 4.36 -4.18
CA GLU A 247 -0.15 3.57 -2.95
C GLU A 247 -0.56 2.12 -3.21
N ASP A 248 0.40 1.21 -3.05
CA ASP A 248 0.15 -0.23 -3.09
C ASP A 248 -0.16 -0.74 -1.68
N THR A 249 -1.33 -1.33 -1.48
CA THR A 249 -1.85 -1.77 -0.17
C THR A 249 -2.09 -3.28 -0.14
N GLY A 250 -2.28 -3.84 1.06
CA GLY A 250 -2.50 -5.29 1.23
C GLY A 250 -1.22 -6.13 1.09
N LEU A 251 -0.06 -5.53 1.36
CA LEU A 251 1.23 -6.19 1.36
C LEU A 251 1.46 -6.98 2.65
N GLN A 252 2.35 -7.98 2.58
CA GLN A 252 2.81 -8.70 3.75
C GLN A 252 3.88 -7.88 4.49
N PRO A 253 3.91 -7.91 5.84
CA PRO A 253 4.96 -7.28 6.61
C PRO A 253 6.33 -7.92 6.38
N TYR A 254 7.39 -7.12 6.55
CA TYR A 254 8.78 -7.55 6.41
C TYR A 254 9.07 -8.34 5.12
N THR A 255 8.41 -7.97 4.02
CA THR A 255 8.49 -8.68 2.75
C THR A 255 9.02 -7.76 1.67
N ARG A 256 9.96 -8.28 0.87
CA ARG A 256 10.59 -7.53 -0.22
C ARG A 256 9.75 -7.61 -1.49
N TYR A 257 9.36 -6.45 -2.01
CA TYR A 257 8.62 -6.30 -3.25
C TYR A 257 9.45 -5.53 -4.27
N SER A 258 9.38 -5.96 -5.53
CA SER A 258 10.05 -5.31 -6.66
C SER A 258 9.04 -4.50 -7.46
N TYR A 259 9.33 -3.22 -7.71
CA TYR A 259 8.46 -2.30 -8.42
C TYR A 259 9.12 -1.75 -9.68
N SER A 260 8.33 -1.58 -10.73
CA SER A 260 8.73 -0.80 -11.90
C SER A 260 7.55 0.04 -12.39
N VAL A 261 7.85 1.16 -13.03
CA VAL A 261 6.84 2.06 -13.59
C VAL A 261 7.02 2.10 -15.09
N GLU A 262 5.91 1.97 -15.80
CA GLU A 262 5.88 2.02 -17.25
C GLU A 262 5.05 3.22 -17.69
N VAL A 263 5.67 4.10 -18.48
CA VAL A 263 5.04 5.29 -19.03
C VAL A 263 4.62 5.04 -20.47
N SER A 264 3.44 5.51 -20.84
CA SER A 264 2.90 5.37 -22.20
C SER A 264 2.67 6.73 -22.85
N ASN A 265 2.82 6.76 -24.18
CA ASN A 265 2.30 7.82 -25.04
C ASN A 265 1.49 7.20 -26.19
N ALA A 266 1.13 7.99 -27.20
CA ALA A 266 0.35 7.49 -28.35
C ALA A 266 1.07 6.43 -29.21
N HIS A 267 2.40 6.30 -29.10
CA HIS A 267 3.23 5.45 -29.96
C HIS A 267 3.81 4.23 -29.26
N GLY A 268 3.83 4.20 -27.94
CA GLY A 268 4.34 3.05 -27.20
C GLY A 268 4.59 3.38 -25.74
N SER A 269 5.38 2.54 -25.11
CA SER A 269 5.65 2.62 -23.68
C SER A 269 7.09 2.27 -23.36
N ALA A 270 7.65 2.92 -22.33
CA ALA A 270 8.93 2.55 -21.75
C ALA A 270 8.76 2.20 -20.27
N ARG A 271 9.40 1.11 -19.87
CA ARG A 271 9.42 0.64 -18.49
C ARG A 271 10.74 1.00 -17.84
N SER A 272 10.68 1.41 -16.57
CA SER A 272 11.86 1.63 -15.75
C SER A 272 12.59 0.32 -15.43
N ALA A 273 13.84 0.45 -14.99
CA ALA A 273 14.47 -0.64 -14.25
C ALA A 273 13.63 -0.96 -12.99
N PRO A 274 13.56 -2.22 -12.56
CA PRO A 274 12.89 -2.58 -11.33
C PRO A 274 13.73 -2.17 -10.11
N VAL A 275 13.07 -1.74 -9.05
CA VAL A 275 13.66 -1.40 -7.76
C VAL A 275 12.94 -2.15 -6.65
N SER A 276 13.69 -2.65 -5.66
CA SER A 276 13.11 -3.42 -4.56
C SER A 276 13.02 -2.61 -3.29
N PHE A 277 11.85 -2.66 -2.65
CA PHE A 277 11.58 -2.08 -1.34
C PHE A 277 11.07 -3.16 -0.39
N GLU A 278 11.33 -2.98 0.90
CA GLU A 278 10.87 -3.87 1.95
C GLU A 278 9.86 -3.13 2.83
N THR A 279 8.71 -3.76 3.07
CA THR A 279 7.69 -3.28 4.01
C THR A 279 8.23 -3.28 5.44
N LEU A 280 7.66 -2.44 6.30
CA LEU A 280 8.05 -2.44 7.71
C LEU A 280 7.64 -3.76 8.38
N ALA A 281 8.29 -4.09 9.49
CA ALA A 281 7.84 -5.20 10.32
C ALA A 281 6.45 -4.87 10.89
N GLY A 282 5.54 -5.84 10.85
CA GLY A 282 4.22 -5.77 11.47
C GLY A 282 4.23 -6.39 12.86
N THR A 283 3.07 -6.45 13.49
CA THR A 283 2.88 -7.29 14.66
C THR A 283 3.13 -8.75 14.32
N PRO A 284 3.66 -9.57 15.25
CA PRO A 284 3.91 -10.99 15.02
C PRO A 284 2.66 -11.73 14.51
N SER A 285 2.85 -12.63 13.53
CA SER A 285 1.83 -13.56 13.01
C SER A 285 2.25 -15.00 13.37
N ASP A 286 1.26 -15.85 13.62
CA ASP A 286 1.21 -16.99 14.57
C ASP A 286 2.07 -18.26 14.32
N ASP A 287 3.32 -18.17 13.85
CA ASP A 287 4.09 -19.38 13.46
C ASP A 287 5.21 -19.83 14.43
N ALA A 288 5.42 -19.17 15.57
CA ALA A 288 6.47 -19.54 16.52
C ALA A 288 5.89 -20.07 17.84
N VAL A 289 6.01 -21.37 18.08
CA VAL A 289 5.69 -21.99 19.37
C VAL A 289 6.89 -21.85 20.31
N LEU A 290 6.79 -20.91 21.26
CA LEU A 290 7.75 -20.72 22.34
C LEU A 290 7.14 -21.22 23.65
N THR A 291 7.87 -22.08 24.37
CA THR A 291 7.45 -22.59 25.68
C THR A 291 8.44 -22.18 26.75
N THR A 292 7.93 -21.86 27.94
CA THR A 292 8.74 -21.57 29.12
C THR A 292 8.04 -22.09 30.37
N THR A 293 8.81 -22.46 31.39
CA THR A 293 8.31 -22.99 32.66
C THR A 293 8.50 -21.94 33.75
N LEU A 294 7.38 -21.47 34.32
CA LEU A 294 7.41 -20.56 35.47
C LEU A 294 7.63 -21.38 36.75
N THR A 295 8.65 -21.02 37.52
CA THR A 295 9.01 -21.66 38.79
C THR A 295 8.80 -20.69 39.96
N MET A 296 8.94 -21.19 41.20
CA MET A 296 8.82 -20.38 42.42
C MET A 296 7.43 -19.72 42.62
N LEU A 297 6.38 -20.36 42.12
CA LEU A 297 4.99 -19.94 42.33
C LEU A 297 4.48 -20.41 43.71
N SER A 298 3.56 -19.66 44.31
CA SER A 298 2.90 -20.04 45.57
C SER A 298 1.83 -21.10 45.31
N PRO A 299 1.70 -22.15 46.15
CA PRO A 299 0.68 -23.18 46.01
C PRO A 299 -0.75 -22.62 46.11
N TYR A 300 -1.71 -23.31 45.47
CA TYR A 300 -3.14 -22.94 45.47
C TYR A 300 -3.43 -21.43 45.28
N THR A 301 -2.63 -20.74 44.46
CA THR A 301 -2.70 -19.31 44.24
C THR A 301 -3.13 -19.03 42.80
N ARG A 302 -4.08 -18.09 42.63
CA ARG A 302 -4.52 -17.66 41.30
C ARG A 302 -3.53 -16.65 40.72
N TYR A 303 -2.93 -17.01 39.58
CA TYR A 303 -2.08 -16.13 38.78
C TYR A 303 -2.79 -15.78 37.46
N THR A 304 -2.51 -14.60 36.91
CA THR A 304 -2.94 -14.20 35.56
C THR A 304 -1.70 -14.07 34.69
N LEU A 305 -1.58 -14.93 33.68
CA LEU A 305 -0.43 -14.99 32.79
C LEU A 305 -0.72 -14.17 31.53
N ILE A 306 0.10 -13.14 31.29
CA ILE A 306 0.04 -12.31 30.08
C ILE A 306 1.33 -12.54 29.29
N VAL A 307 1.19 -12.87 28.01
CA VAL A 307 2.32 -13.02 27.08
C VAL A 307 2.30 -11.83 26.13
N ARG A 308 3.42 -11.11 26.07
CA ARG A 308 3.67 -10.01 25.15
C ARG A 308 4.65 -10.47 24.08
N THR A 309 4.27 -10.34 22.82
CA THR A 309 5.17 -10.58 21.68
C THR A 309 5.52 -9.24 21.04
N CYS A 310 6.79 -9.04 20.68
CA CYS A 310 7.29 -7.76 20.16
C CYS A 310 8.11 -7.96 18.89
N THR A 311 7.92 -7.07 17.91
CA THR A 311 8.86 -6.84 16.80
C THR A 311 9.37 -5.40 16.85
N VAL A 312 10.25 -5.03 15.92
CA VAL A 312 10.62 -3.62 15.71
C VAL A 312 9.44 -2.72 15.33
N GLY A 313 8.31 -3.30 14.88
CA GLY A 313 7.09 -2.59 14.51
C GLY A 313 6.08 -2.41 15.66
N GLY A 314 6.30 -3.04 16.81
CA GLY A 314 5.42 -2.93 17.97
C GLY A 314 5.21 -4.24 18.72
N CYS A 315 4.42 -4.18 19.80
CA CYS A 315 4.10 -5.32 20.64
C CYS A 315 2.59 -5.58 20.68
N THR A 316 2.21 -6.84 20.88
CA THR A 316 0.84 -7.26 21.16
C THR A 316 0.79 -8.17 22.39
N ASP A 317 -0.27 -8.04 23.17
CA ASP A 317 -0.50 -8.81 24.40
C ASP A 317 -1.65 -9.80 24.16
N ASN A 318 -1.57 -10.98 24.77
CA ASN A 318 -2.74 -11.85 24.85
C ASN A 318 -3.77 -11.32 25.88
N GLN A 319 -4.97 -11.90 25.88
CA GLN A 319 -6.08 -11.50 26.79
C GLN A 319 -5.79 -11.79 28.28
N GLY A 320 -4.67 -12.42 28.61
CA GLY A 320 -4.38 -12.93 29.94
C GLY A 320 -5.13 -14.24 30.25
N VAL A 321 -4.41 -15.25 30.73
CA VAL A 321 -4.99 -16.54 31.13
C VAL A 321 -4.88 -16.68 32.64
N ALA A 322 -6.02 -16.80 33.32
CA ALA A 322 -6.05 -17.09 34.74
C ALA A 322 -5.78 -18.59 34.98
N VAL A 323 -4.78 -18.89 35.79
CA VAL A 323 -4.41 -20.25 36.20
C VAL A 323 -4.32 -20.31 37.71
N VAL A 324 -4.63 -21.47 38.28
CA VAL A 324 -4.43 -21.74 39.71
C VAL A 324 -3.38 -22.82 39.83
N THR A 325 -2.34 -22.56 40.61
CA THR A 325 -1.31 -23.57 40.89
C THR A 325 -1.87 -24.74 41.67
N MET A 326 -1.27 -25.92 41.55
CA MET A 326 -1.65 -27.08 42.34
C MET A 326 -1.55 -26.83 43.84
N SER A 327 -2.33 -27.59 44.61
CA SER A 327 -2.24 -27.59 46.07
C SER A 327 -0.93 -28.23 46.53
N ALA A 328 -0.43 -27.81 47.69
CA ALA A 328 0.68 -28.45 48.40
C ALA A 328 0.23 -28.75 49.84
N PRO A 329 0.86 -29.66 50.58
CA PRO A 329 0.48 -29.93 51.97
C PRO A 329 0.37 -28.63 52.79
N PRO A 330 -0.57 -28.53 53.73
CA PRO A 330 -0.67 -27.33 54.55
C PRO A 330 0.59 -27.17 55.42
N GLU A 331 0.92 -25.95 55.82
CA GLU A 331 2.09 -25.68 56.66
C GLU A 331 1.72 -24.81 57.86
N GLY A 332 2.41 -25.04 58.97
CA GLY A 332 2.32 -24.19 60.16
C GLY A 332 1.01 -24.36 60.92
N GLN A 333 0.52 -25.60 61.07
CA GLN A 333 -0.59 -25.88 61.98
C GLN A 333 -0.17 -25.61 63.43
N ARG A 334 -0.88 -24.72 64.11
CA ARG A 334 -0.59 -24.36 65.51
C ARG A 334 -1.13 -25.41 66.48
N PRO A 335 -0.51 -25.59 67.67
CA PRO A 335 -1.04 -26.45 68.73
C PRO A 335 -2.43 -26.02 69.18
N PRO A 336 -3.32 -26.96 69.56
CA PRO A 336 -4.64 -26.60 70.05
C PRO A 336 -4.56 -25.90 71.41
N THR A 337 -5.52 -25.02 71.67
CA THR A 337 -5.76 -24.43 72.99
C THR A 337 -6.64 -25.37 73.81
N ILE A 338 -6.24 -25.65 75.05
CA ILE A 338 -6.93 -26.58 75.93
C ILE A 338 -7.37 -25.85 77.20
N THR A 339 -8.64 -26.03 77.57
CA THR A 339 -9.23 -25.45 78.78
C THR A 339 -9.91 -26.53 79.61
N ALA A 340 -9.59 -26.59 80.90
CA ALA A 340 -10.21 -27.55 81.82
C ALA A 340 -11.65 -27.13 82.14
N VAL A 341 -12.62 -27.99 81.79
CA VAL A 341 -14.04 -27.74 81.99
C VAL A 341 -14.45 -28.13 83.41
N ASP A 342 -14.12 -29.36 83.81
CA ASP A 342 -14.33 -29.92 85.14
C ASP A 342 -13.22 -30.93 85.50
N SER A 343 -13.46 -31.80 86.48
CA SER A 343 -12.47 -32.78 86.93
C SER A 343 -12.33 -33.99 86.00
N THR A 344 -13.16 -34.15 84.97
CA THR A 344 -13.11 -35.31 84.06
C THR A 344 -13.22 -34.93 82.58
N SER A 345 -13.13 -33.64 82.25
CA SER A 345 -13.26 -33.16 80.88
C SER A 345 -12.40 -31.95 80.52
N LEU A 346 -11.94 -31.94 79.27
CA LEU A 346 -11.11 -30.89 78.66
C LEU A 346 -11.78 -30.41 77.37
N TYR A 347 -11.92 -29.09 77.22
CA TYR A 347 -12.37 -28.46 75.98
C TYR A 347 -11.15 -28.06 75.15
N VAL A 348 -11.13 -28.48 73.89
CA VAL A 348 -9.99 -28.36 72.97
C VAL A 348 -10.45 -27.57 71.74
N GLN A 349 -9.70 -26.52 71.37
CA GLN A 349 -10.00 -25.66 70.23
C GLN A 349 -8.73 -25.39 69.41
N TRP A 350 -8.84 -25.28 68.08
CA TRP A 350 -7.70 -25.01 67.20
C TRP A 350 -8.02 -23.98 66.10
N GLU A 351 -6.97 -23.39 65.54
CA GLU A 351 -7.03 -22.50 64.39
C GLU A 351 -6.59 -23.24 63.10
N PRO A 352 -6.99 -22.78 61.90
CA PRO A 352 -6.46 -23.29 60.65
C PRO A 352 -4.93 -23.14 60.50
N PRO A 353 -4.30 -23.90 59.59
CA PRO A 353 -2.88 -23.73 59.27
C PRO A 353 -2.57 -22.32 58.76
N LEU A 354 -1.38 -21.81 59.09
CA LEU A 354 -0.91 -20.51 58.61
C LEU A 354 -0.82 -20.44 57.08
N LYS A 355 -0.47 -21.55 56.44
CA LYS A 355 -0.50 -21.70 54.98
C LYS A 355 -1.34 -22.92 54.62
N PRO A 356 -2.63 -22.74 54.30
CA PRO A 356 -3.49 -23.85 53.91
C PRO A 356 -3.01 -24.57 52.64
N ASN A 357 -2.33 -23.84 51.74
CA ASN A 357 -1.77 -24.33 50.47
C ASN A 357 -2.78 -25.13 49.61
N GLY A 358 -4.08 -24.95 49.84
CA GLY A 358 -5.15 -25.78 49.32
C GLY A 358 -6.43 -25.57 50.12
N ILE A 359 -7.51 -26.22 49.68
CA ILE A 359 -8.76 -26.29 50.45
C ILE A 359 -8.55 -27.31 51.58
N ILE A 360 -8.74 -26.91 52.83
CA ILE A 360 -8.66 -27.83 53.97
C ILE A 360 -9.89 -28.73 53.95
N SER A 361 -9.68 -30.02 53.73
CA SER A 361 -10.73 -31.02 53.58
C SER A 361 -11.27 -31.51 54.92
N PHE A 362 -10.46 -31.56 55.98
CA PHE A 362 -10.89 -31.81 57.37
C PHE A 362 -9.74 -31.71 58.39
N TYR A 363 -10.08 -31.80 59.69
CA TYR A 363 -9.13 -31.93 60.80
C TYR A 363 -9.24 -33.30 61.49
N GLU A 364 -8.12 -33.78 62.04
CA GLU A 364 -8.06 -34.94 62.93
C GLU A 364 -7.51 -34.51 64.29
N LEU A 365 -8.15 -34.92 65.39
CA LEU A 365 -7.64 -34.66 66.74
C LEU A 365 -7.15 -35.97 67.37
N TRP A 366 -5.90 -35.96 67.80
CA TRP A 366 -5.25 -37.04 68.54
C TRP A 366 -5.07 -36.64 69.99
N PHE A 367 -5.18 -37.63 70.86
CA PHE A 367 -5.17 -37.51 72.31
C PHE A 367 -4.30 -38.62 72.90
N ARG A 368 -3.50 -38.30 73.92
CA ARG A 368 -2.71 -39.26 74.70
C ARG A 368 -2.56 -38.81 76.15
N GLY A 369 -2.21 -39.74 77.04
CA GLY A 369 -1.72 -39.42 78.37
C GLY A 369 -0.40 -38.66 78.35
N ALA A 370 -0.05 -38.00 79.46
CA ALA A 370 1.29 -37.45 79.62
C ALA A 370 2.34 -38.57 79.44
N PRO A 371 3.43 -38.31 78.69
CA PRO A 371 4.50 -39.30 78.53
C PRO A 371 5.26 -39.49 79.85
N ASP A 372 5.43 -40.75 80.25
CA ASP A 372 6.27 -41.17 81.37
C ASP A 372 7.77 -40.94 81.07
N GLU A 373 8.65 -41.20 82.05
CA GLU A 373 10.12 -41.05 81.87
C GLU A 373 10.67 -41.89 80.71
N ASP A 374 10.05 -43.03 80.43
CA ASP A 374 10.39 -43.92 79.29
C ASP A 374 9.75 -43.47 77.96
N GLY A 375 9.00 -42.35 77.94
CA GLY A 375 8.33 -41.80 76.76
C GLY A 375 7.06 -42.54 76.35
N ASN A 376 6.59 -43.49 77.15
CA ASN A 376 5.32 -44.18 76.95
C ASN A 376 4.16 -43.34 77.48
N SER A 377 3.00 -43.39 76.82
CA SER A 377 1.80 -42.64 77.24
C SER A 377 0.66 -43.60 77.54
N ASP A 378 -0.03 -43.41 78.67
CA ASP A 378 -1.26 -44.11 79.01
C ASP A 378 -2.41 -43.10 79.25
N PRO A 379 -3.45 -43.06 78.42
CA PRO A 379 -3.67 -43.88 77.23
C PRO A 379 -2.68 -43.55 76.10
N ALA A 380 -2.38 -44.56 75.28
CA ALA A 380 -1.60 -44.38 74.05
C ALA A 380 -2.29 -43.38 73.11
N ALA A 381 -1.55 -42.85 72.13
CA ALA A 381 -2.11 -41.90 71.18
C ALA A 381 -3.29 -42.50 70.40
N VAL A 382 -4.48 -41.96 70.65
CA VAL A 382 -5.74 -42.37 70.04
C VAL A 382 -6.41 -41.17 69.38
N ARG A 383 -7.08 -41.41 68.26
CA ARG A 383 -7.91 -40.42 67.57
C ARG A 383 -9.24 -40.26 68.29
N VAL A 384 -9.55 -39.06 68.75
CA VAL A 384 -10.76 -38.75 69.54
C VAL A 384 -11.79 -37.92 68.79
N PHE A 385 -11.41 -37.33 67.65
CA PHE A 385 -12.32 -36.56 66.79
C PHE A 385 -12.31 -37.12 65.36
N HIS A 386 -13.52 -37.22 64.77
CA HIS A 386 -13.72 -37.61 63.37
C HIS A 386 -14.02 -36.40 62.49
N PRO A 387 -13.54 -36.42 61.23
CA PRO A 387 -13.65 -35.27 60.33
C PRO A 387 -15.11 -34.96 59.92
N SER A 388 -15.49 -33.68 59.99
CA SER A 388 -16.68 -33.13 59.34
C SER A 388 -16.31 -31.79 58.68
N GLY A 389 -16.73 -31.55 57.43
CA GLY A 389 -16.69 -30.24 56.74
C GLY A 389 -15.43 -29.90 55.92
N ARG A 390 -15.52 -28.92 54.98
CA ARG A 390 -14.47 -28.47 54.02
C ARG A 390 -14.28 -26.94 54.06
N TYR A 391 -13.05 -26.43 54.10
CA TYR A 391 -12.68 -24.99 54.20
C TYR A 391 -11.89 -24.50 52.98
N ASP A 392 -12.46 -23.57 52.19
CA ASP A 392 -11.85 -22.97 51.00
C ASP A 392 -11.29 -21.56 51.29
N PRO A 393 -9.96 -21.34 51.24
CA PRO A 393 -9.36 -20.03 51.49
C PRO A 393 -9.61 -18.98 50.39
N LEU A 394 -10.14 -19.36 49.22
CA LEU A 394 -10.41 -18.45 48.10
C LEU A 394 -11.88 -17.99 47.99
N ASN A 395 -12.80 -18.57 48.77
CA ASN A 395 -14.23 -18.21 48.78
C ASN A 395 -14.80 -18.13 50.20
N VAL A 396 -14.58 -17.00 50.87
CA VAL A 396 -15.08 -16.74 52.24
C VAL A 396 -16.55 -16.25 52.26
N VAL A 397 -17.18 -15.98 51.11
CA VAL A 397 -18.44 -15.20 51.03
C VAL A 397 -19.61 -15.89 50.29
N SER A 398 -19.47 -17.10 49.76
CA SER A 398 -20.58 -17.74 49.02
C SER A 398 -21.57 -18.46 49.95
N ASN A 399 -22.82 -17.99 49.98
CA ASN A 399 -24.00 -18.52 50.69
C ASN A 399 -24.46 -19.94 50.25
N THR A 400 -23.53 -20.85 49.97
CA THR A 400 -23.79 -22.28 49.82
C THR A 400 -23.23 -23.00 51.05
N PRO A 401 -24.05 -23.73 51.83
CA PRO A 401 -23.60 -24.34 53.08
C PRO A 401 -22.74 -25.59 52.80
N LEU A 402 -21.48 -25.38 52.44
CA LEU A 402 -20.44 -26.34 52.79
C LEU A 402 -20.19 -26.14 54.29
N SER A 403 -20.49 -27.14 55.11
CA SER A 403 -20.27 -27.06 56.55
C SER A 403 -18.79 -26.81 56.79
N TRP A 404 -18.47 -25.68 57.44
CA TRP A 404 -17.12 -25.38 57.88
C TRP A 404 -16.62 -26.52 58.76
N PRO A 405 -15.35 -26.94 58.61
CA PRO A 405 -14.84 -28.01 59.45
C PRO A 405 -14.84 -27.55 60.90
N GLN A 406 -15.39 -28.39 61.79
CA GLN A 406 -15.42 -28.06 63.21
C GLN A 406 -13.99 -27.89 63.73
N THR A 407 -13.78 -26.84 64.53
CA THR A 407 -12.46 -26.47 65.07
C THR A 407 -12.39 -26.59 66.59
N ASN A 408 -13.33 -27.33 67.19
CA ASN A 408 -13.36 -27.58 68.62
C ASN A 408 -13.95 -28.96 68.95
N PHE A 409 -13.57 -29.50 70.10
CA PHE A 409 -14.01 -30.78 70.61
C PHE A 409 -13.91 -30.82 72.14
N THR A 410 -14.84 -31.51 72.82
CA THR A 410 -14.78 -31.70 74.27
C THR A 410 -14.48 -33.17 74.58
N GLN A 411 -13.32 -33.45 75.16
CA GLN A 411 -12.96 -34.77 75.63
C GLN A 411 -13.51 -34.99 77.04
N THR A 412 -14.25 -36.08 77.25
CA THR A 412 -14.86 -36.44 78.54
C THR A 412 -14.36 -37.80 79.04
N GLY A 413 -14.61 -38.12 80.31
CA GLY A 413 -14.24 -39.43 80.90
C GLY A 413 -12.77 -39.54 81.26
N LEU A 414 -12.13 -38.40 81.54
CA LEU A 414 -10.74 -38.31 81.96
C LEU A 414 -10.59 -38.48 83.48
N GLU A 415 -9.39 -38.81 83.93
CA GLU A 415 -9.05 -38.83 85.35
C GLU A 415 -8.88 -37.41 85.89
N ALA A 416 -9.11 -37.24 87.19
CA ALA A 416 -9.04 -35.95 87.85
C ALA A 416 -7.62 -35.57 88.23
N PHE A 417 -7.29 -34.29 88.06
CA PHE A 417 -5.94 -33.76 88.25
C PHE A 417 -4.86 -34.49 87.44
N THR A 418 -5.21 -34.92 86.22
CA THR A 418 -4.33 -35.68 85.34
C THR A 418 -3.97 -34.87 84.10
N GLU A 419 -2.70 -34.95 83.70
CA GLU A 419 -2.17 -34.29 82.51
C GLU A 419 -2.42 -35.13 81.25
N TYR A 420 -2.91 -34.47 80.20
CA TYR A 420 -3.13 -35.06 78.89
C TYR A 420 -2.58 -34.17 77.78
N GLN A 421 -2.26 -34.78 76.64
CA GLN A 421 -1.74 -34.09 75.47
C GLN A 421 -2.64 -34.27 74.25
N PHE A 422 -2.77 -33.20 73.45
CA PHE A 422 -3.55 -33.18 72.22
C PHE A 422 -2.75 -32.66 71.04
N GLN A 423 -2.97 -33.25 69.86
CA GLN A 423 -2.37 -32.84 68.60
C GLN A 423 -3.44 -32.76 67.51
N VAL A 424 -3.45 -31.69 66.74
CA VAL A 424 -4.37 -31.53 65.60
C VAL A 424 -3.62 -31.69 64.28
N LEU A 425 -4.19 -32.47 63.36
CA LEU A 425 -3.73 -32.59 61.99
C LEU A 425 -4.72 -31.90 61.07
N ALA A 426 -4.22 -31.04 60.17
CA ALA A 426 -4.98 -30.44 59.09
C ALA A 426 -4.66 -31.14 57.78
N GLU A 427 -5.69 -31.41 56.98
CA GLU A 427 -5.55 -32.11 55.70
C GLU A 427 -6.13 -31.30 54.55
N ASN A 428 -5.42 -31.27 53.43
CA ASN A 428 -5.96 -30.87 52.14
C ASN A 428 -5.79 -32.02 51.12
N ASP A 429 -6.13 -31.78 49.86
CA ASP A 429 -6.00 -32.75 48.77
C ASP A 429 -4.56 -33.16 48.44
N ALA A 430 -3.56 -32.39 48.89
CA ALA A 430 -2.14 -32.64 48.65
C ALA A 430 -1.42 -33.31 49.83
N GLY A 431 -1.98 -33.26 51.04
CA GLY A 431 -1.40 -33.94 52.21
C GLY A 431 -1.88 -33.41 53.55
N LYS A 432 -1.14 -33.77 54.60
CA LYS A 432 -1.45 -33.42 56.00
C LYS A 432 -0.30 -32.69 56.67
N THR A 433 -0.63 -31.90 57.69
CA THR A 433 0.36 -31.30 58.60
C THR A 433 -0.15 -31.38 60.03
N ALA A 434 0.75 -31.66 60.97
CA ALA A 434 0.42 -31.81 62.38
C ALA A 434 0.90 -30.60 63.17
N SER A 435 0.14 -30.24 64.22
CA SER A 435 0.64 -29.33 65.24
C SER A 435 1.71 -29.99 66.12
N LEU A 436 2.36 -29.21 66.99
CA LEU A 436 2.97 -29.78 68.19
C LEU A 436 1.88 -30.25 69.16
N TRP A 437 2.24 -31.14 70.08
CA TRP A 437 1.38 -31.56 71.19
C TRP A 437 1.17 -30.38 72.14
N ALA A 438 -0.08 -30.12 72.51
CA ALA A 438 -0.45 -29.18 73.56
C ALA A 438 -0.90 -29.95 74.80
N THR A 439 -0.56 -29.44 75.98
CA THR A 439 -0.89 -30.05 77.27
C THR A 439 -2.12 -29.39 77.90
N GLY A 440 -2.98 -30.18 78.52
CA GLY A 440 -4.04 -29.72 79.42
C GLY A 440 -4.16 -30.62 80.64
N VAL A 441 -4.52 -30.02 81.79
CA VAL A 441 -4.68 -30.73 83.07
C VAL A 441 -6.13 -30.61 83.51
N THR A 442 -6.78 -31.72 83.86
CA THR A 442 -8.14 -31.72 84.42
C THR A 442 -8.16 -31.09 85.81
N ARG A 443 -9.33 -30.59 86.25
CA ARG A 443 -9.43 -30.02 87.61
C ARG A 443 -9.35 -31.12 88.67
N GLU A 444 -9.03 -30.75 89.91
CA GLU A 444 -9.10 -31.65 91.05
C GLU A 444 -10.53 -32.15 91.29
N ALA A 445 -10.68 -33.43 91.63
CA ALA A 445 -11.93 -33.99 92.10
C ALA A 445 -12.04 -33.82 93.62
N VAL A 446 -13.22 -33.44 94.10
CA VAL A 446 -13.51 -33.43 95.53
C VAL A 446 -13.65 -34.88 96.00
N GLU A 447 -12.77 -35.35 96.91
CA GLU A 447 -12.86 -36.70 97.46
C GLU A 447 -14.21 -36.93 98.15
N THR A 448 -15.06 -37.77 97.57
CA THR A 448 -16.31 -38.22 98.18
C THR A 448 -16.06 -39.06 99.45
N SER A 449 -14.87 -39.64 99.58
CA SER A 449 -14.38 -40.36 100.78
C SER A 449 -14.37 -39.45 102.02
N PHE A 450 -13.92 -38.20 101.84
CA PHE A 450 -13.79 -37.23 102.92
C PHE A 450 -15.16 -36.79 103.46
N ILE A 451 -16.12 -36.57 102.56
CA ILE A 451 -17.49 -36.21 102.94
C ILE A 451 -18.14 -37.35 103.73
N ILE A 452 -18.00 -38.61 103.30
CA ILE A 452 -18.56 -39.77 104.01
C ILE A 452 -17.92 -39.90 105.40
N ARG A 453 -16.60 -39.75 105.54
CA ARG A 453 -15.91 -39.79 106.83
C ARG A 453 -16.39 -38.67 107.77
N VAL A 454 -16.54 -37.44 107.27
CA VAL A 454 -17.04 -36.30 108.06
C VAL A 454 -18.50 -36.53 108.48
N VAL A 455 -19.36 -36.98 107.56
CA VAL A 455 -20.77 -37.29 107.87
C VAL A 455 -20.87 -38.42 108.89
N VAL A 456 -20.08 -39.49 108.76
CA VAL A 456 -20.05 -40.59 109.75
C VAL A 456 -19.58 -40.08 111.12
N VAL A 457 -18.52 -39.26 111.20
CA VAL A 457 -18.05 -38.68 112.47
C VAL A 457 -19.13 -37.80 113.10
N VAL A 458 -19.78 -36.93 112.32
CA VAL A 458 -20.87 -36.07 112.81
C VAL A 458 -22.04 -36.90 113.31
N VAL A 459 -22.46 -37.94 112.58
CA VAL A 459 -23.55 -38.84 113.00
C VAL A 459 -23.19 -39.58 114.30
N VAL A 460 -21.96 -40.10 114.42
CA VAL A 460 -21.49 -40.78 115.65
C VAL A 460 -21.50 -39.82 116.84
N VAL A 461 -21.00 -38.59 116.69
CA VAL A 461 -21.01 -37.57 117.75
C VAL A 461 -22.44 -37.24 118.17
N VAL A 462 -23.36 -37.04 117.22
CA VAL A 462 -24.78 -36.77 117.51
C VAL A 462 -25.43 -37.93 118.28
N VAL A 463 -25.17 -39.18 117.88
CA VAL A 463 -25.68 -40.37 118.58
C VAL A 463 -25.14 -40.45 120.01
N VAL A 464 -23.84 -40.20 120.22
CA VAL A 464 -23.23 -40.19 121.56
C VAL A 464 -23.86 -39.11 122.45
N VAL A 465 -24.06 -37.89 121.93
CA VAL A 465 -24.72 -36.81 122.66
C VAL A 465 -26.15 -37.20 123.04
N ILE A 466 -26.92 -37.79 122.13
CA ILE A 466 -28.28 -38.27 122.41
C ILE A 466 -28.27 -39.33 123.51
N VAL A 467 -27.37 -40.32 123.45
CA VAL A 467 -27.25 -41.36 124.48
C VAL A 467 -26.91 -40.75 125.85
N VAL A 468 -25.97 -39.80 125.91
CA VAL A 468 -25.63 -39.11 127.16
C VAL A 468 -26.83 -38.34 127.72
N VAL A 469 -27.57 -37.62 126.87
CA VAL A 469 -28.79 -36.90 127.29
C VAL A 469 -29.84 -37.88 127.82
N VAL A 470 -30.08 -38.99 127.13
CA VAL A 470 -31.03 -40.03 127.58
C VAL A 470 -30.60 -40.62 128.93
N VAL A 471 -29.32 -40.93 129.11
CA VAL A 471 -28.79 -41.44 130.39
C VAL A 471 -28.98 -40.42 131.50
N VAL A 472 -28.69 -39.14 131.25
CA VAL A 472 -28.92 -38.05 132.23
C VAL A 472 -30.40 -37.94 132.58
N VAL A 473 -31.29 -37.97 131.59
CA VAL A 473 -32.75 -37.93 131.82
C VAL A 473 -33.20 -39.15 132.63
N VAL A 474 -32.73 -40.36 132.31
CA VAL A 474 -33.06 -41.57 133.07
C VAL A 474 -32.55 -41.45 134.51
N VAL A 475 -31.33 -40.96 134.74
CA VAL A 475 -30.79 -40.74 136.09
C VAL A 475 -31.64 -39.72 136.84
N VAL A 476 -32.02 -38.61 136.21
CA VAL A 476 -32.90 -37.59 136.83
C VAL A 476 -34.27 -38.19 137.16
N VAL A 477 -34.87 -38.96 136.26
CA VAL A 477 -36.15 -39.64 136.49
C VAL A 477 -36.03 -40.63 137.65
N VAL A 478 -34.97 -41.43 137.70
CA VAL A 478 -34.71 -42.37 138.81
C VAL A 478 -34.56 -41.60 140.12
N VAL A 479 -33.81 -40.50 140.14
CA VAL A 479 -33.65 -39.65 141.34
C VAL A 479 -35.01 -39.07 141.77
N VAL A 480 -35.80 -38.56 140.83
CA VAL A 480 -37.15 -38.04 141.12
C VAL A 480 -38.06 -39.14 141.66
N VAL A 481 -38.06 -40.33 141.06
CA VAL A 481 -38.83 -41.48 141.55
C VAL A 481 -38.39 -41.89 142.95
N VAL A 482 -37.09 -41.95 143.22
CA VAL A 482 -36.56 -42.24 144.56
C VAL A 482 -36.99 -41.17 145.57
N VAL A 483 -36.91 -39.88 145.21
CA VAL A 483 -37.37 -38.79 146.07
C VAL A 483 -38.88 -38.88 146.32
N VAL A 484 -39.69 -39.15 145.30
CA VAL A 484 -41.15 -39.32 145.45
C VAL A 484 -41.46 -40.54 146.33
N VAL A 485 -40.79 -41.68 146.14
CA VAL A 485 -40.96 -42.87 146.99
C VAL A 485 -40.58 -42.56 148.43
N VAL A 486 -39.46 -41.86 148.67
CA VAL A 486 -39.06 -41.45 150.02
C VAL A 486 -40.09 -40.50 150.64
N VAL A 487 -40.61 -39.52 149.90
CA VAL A 487 -41.64 -38.60 150.39
C VAL A 487 -42.95 -39.34 150.69
N VAL A 488 -43.39 -40.25 149.83
CA VAL A 488 -44.60 -41.06 150.06
C VAL A 488 -44.43 -41.97 151.28
N VAL A 489 -43.26 -42.61 151.46
CA VAL A 489 -42.98 -43.44 152.64
C VAL A 489 -42.96 -42.60 153.92
N VAL A 490 -42.43 -41.37 153.87
CA VAL A 490 -42.43 -40.46 155.04
C VAL A 490 -43.84 -39.96 155.37
N VAL A 491 -44.69 -39.72 154.38
CA VAL A 491 -46.07 -39.24 154.59
C VAL A 491 -47.02 -40.34 155.07
N VAL A 492 -46.74 -41.62 154.78
CA VAL A 492 -47.57 -42.76 155.22
C VAL A 492 -47.21 -43.24 156.65
N VAL A 493 -46.08 -42.78 157.20
CA VAL A 493 -45.56 -43.20 158.52
C VAL A 493 -45.84 -42.15 159.63
N VAL A 494 -46.52 -41.05 159.29
CA VAL A 494 -47.05 -40.03 160.22
C VAL A 494 -48.57 -40.06 160.17
#